data_AF-A0A7C7V5V5-F1
#
_entry.id   AF-A0A7C7V5V5-F1
#
_cell.length_a   1.000
_cell.length_b   1.000
_cell.length_c   1.000
_cell.angle_alpha   90.00
_cell.angle_beta   90.00
_cell.angle_gamma   90.00
#
_symmetry.space_group_name_H-M   'P 1'
#
loop_
_entity.id
_entity.type
_entity.pdbx_description
1 polymer ?
#
loop_
_entity_poly.entity_id
_entity_poly.type
_entity_poly.pdbx_seq_one_letter_code
_entity_poly.pdbx_strand_id
1 'polypeptide(L)'
;LTGSEEDEADPSADKLEIFLADGRRRTGIHLIVRRDGRGSATFGTVASSRKIDPQWNGRWQWAVRSSAEGWTAEVALPIETLRQSGMDLERLQLNAMAQSRRFQPRPAAVQASRLRPAAQGAAAQIETVFLTDPRYGTKFQSCLGFLELVSKPAAQPKRRRFSLRLHFAEMEDIEPGRRVFDVVVQGKKVLDGLDVIRQAGGRFRPLVEEIHNVEATDRMVIDLQPSGGDLPPFVCGVELVEQQ
;
A
#
# COMPACT_ATOMS: atom_id res chain seq x y z
N LEU A 1 -8.17 61.65 8.50
CA LEU A 1 -8.38 60.43 7.70
C LEU A 1 -7.03 59.75 7.55
N THR A 2 -6.60 59.04 8.59
CA THR A 2 -5.38 58.24 8.58
C THR A 2 -5.83 56.79 8.50
N GLY A 3 -5.56 56.13 7.37
CA GLY A 3 -5.90 54.74 7.15
C GLY A 3 -5.19 53.87 8.20
N SER A 4 -5.98 53.12 8.95
CA SER A 4 -5.51 51.94 9.65
C SER A 4 -5.16 50.90 8.59
N GLU A 5 -3.87 50.67 8.38
CA GLU A 5 -3.37 49.46 7.73
C GLU A 5 -4.07 48.27 8.40
N GLU A 6 -4.91 47.58 7.64
CA GLU A 6 -5.47 46.30 8.07
C GLU A 6 -4.30 45.36 8.36
N ASP A 7 -4.31 44.78 9.54
CA ASP A 7 -3.36 43.80 10.07
C ASP A 7 -3.33 42.59 9.11
N GLU A 8 -2.57 42.69 8.01
CA GLU A 8 -2.48 41.66 6.97
C GLU A 8 -1.76 40.45 7.57
N ALA A 9 -2.55 39.54 8.10
CA ALA A 9 -2.08 38.46 8.95
C ALA A 9 -1.11 37.53 8.18
N ASP A 10 0.16 37.49 8.60
CA ASP A 10 1.26 36.77 7.94
C ASP A 10 0.85 35.37 7.41
N PRO A 11 0.71 35.19 6.08
CA PRO A 11 0.32 33.92 5.47
C PRO A 11 1.38 32.82 5.65
N SER A 12 2.58 33.14 6.14
CA SER A 12 3.66 32.16 6.37
C SER A 12 3.41 31.21 7.55
N ALA A 13 2.42 31.52 8.40
CA ALA A 13 2.06 30.70 9.57
C ALA A 13 1.38 29.37 9.20
N ASP A 14 0.70 29.32 8.05
CA ASP A 14 0.02 28.11 7.58
C ASP A 14 0.99 27.21 6.78
N LYS A 15 1.15 25.94 7.18
CA LYS A 15 2.10 25.02 6.53
C LYS A 15 1.71 23.54 6.60
N LEU A 16 2.23 22.77 5.64
CA LEU A 16 2.18 21.32 5.54
C LEU A 16 3.61 20.80 5.74
N GLU A 17 3.77 19.87 6.68
CA GLU A 17 5.04 19.20 6.95
C GLU A 17 4.88 17.70 6.63
N ILE A 18 5.79 17.17 5.81
CA ILE A 18 5.84 15.76 5.41
C ILE A 18 7.22 15.22 5.80
N PHE A 19 7.23 14.15 6.57
CA PHE A 19 8.43 13.41 6.94
C PHE A 19 8.41 12.07 6.21
N LEU A 20 9.42 11.82 5.39
CA LEU A 20 9.68 10.53 4.78
C LEU A 20 10.87 9.89 5.48
N ALA A 21 10.80 8.60 5.80
CA ALA A 21 11.86 7.89 6.50
C ALA A 21 11.98 6.44 6.06
N ASP A 22 13.17 5.88 6.20
CA ASP A 22 13.34 4.43 6.15
C ASP A 22 12.74 3.75 7.39
N GLY A 23 12.55 2.43 7.35
CA GLY A 23 11.92 1.68 8.44
C GLY A 23 12.66 1.75 9.78
N ARG A 24 13.95 2.13 9.77
CA ARG A 24 14.77 2.35 10.98
C ARG A 24 14.82 3.82 11.40
N ARG A 25 14.25 4.73 10.60
CA ARG A 25 14.25 6.19 10.77
C ARG A 25 15.64 6.79 10.93
N ARG A 26 16.65 6.15 10.34
CA ARG A 26 18.04 6.61 10.30
C ARG A 26 18.24 7.64 9.20
N THR A 27 17.52 7.44 8.10
CA THR A 27 17.55 8.28 6.91
C THR A 27 16.15 8.84 6.68
N GLY A 28 16.04 10.15 6.53
CA GLY A 28 14.75 10.79 6.30
C GLY A 28 14.84 12.17 5.67
N ILE A 29 13.75 12.56 5.03
CA ILE A 29 13.57 13.84 4.37
C ILE A 29 12.39 14.52 5.02
N HIS A 30 12.57 15.77 5.43
CA HIS A 30 11.50 16.62 5.93
C HIS A 30 11.22 17.72 4.92
N LEU A 31 10.01 17.71 4.37
CA LEU A 31 9.51 18.68 3.41
C LEU A 31 8.50 19.60 4.09
N ILE A 32 8.65 20.90 3.89
CA ILE A 32 7.73 21.93 4.38
C ILE A 32 7.23 22.71 3.18
N VAL A 33 5.90 22.80 3.03
CA VAL A 33 5.24 23.68 2.07
C VAL A 33 4.37 24.67 2.82
N ARG A 34 4.56 25.96 2.57
CA ARG A 34 3.81 27.06 3.21
C ARG A 34 2.73 27.58 2.27
N ARG A 35 1.65 28.11 2.85
CA ARG A 35 0.53 28.68 2.10
C ARG A 35 0.92 29.82 1.17
N ASP A 36 1.98 30.55 1.48
CA ASP A 36 2.54 31.62 0.65
C ASP A 36 3.34 31.12 -0.58
N GLY A 37 3.40 29.80 -0.79
CA GLY A 37 4.10 29.19 -1.92
C GLY A 37 5.56 28.82 -1.64
N ARG A 38 6.12 29.16 -0.47
CA ARG A 38 7.49 28.79 -0.12
C ARG A 38 7.60 27.31 0.25
N GLY A 39 8.57 26.62 -0.34
CA GLY A 39 8.96 25.26 0.01
C GLY A 39 10.35 25.22 0.63
N SER A 40 10.58 24.33 1.59
CA SER A 40 11.90 24.03 2.13
C SER A 40 12.03 22.55 2.43
N ALA A 41 13.21 21.98 2.22
CA ALA A 41 13.50 20.59 2.51
C ALA A 41 14.77 20.46 3.33
N THR A 42 14.82 19.45 4.20
CA THR A 42 16.02 19.09 4.95
C THR A 42 16.17 17.57 4.97
N PHE A 43 17.40 17.09 5.08
CA PHE A 43 17.69 15.66 5.14
C PHE A 43 18.35 15.31 6.47
N GLY A 44 17.99 14.18 7.07
CA GLY A 44 18.58 13.81 8.35
C GLY A 44 17.95 12.60 9.03
N THR A 45 18.38 12.36 10.25
CA THR A 45 17.78 11.32 11.09
C THR A 45 16.49 11.84 11.70
N VAL A 46 15.34 11.30 11.30
CA VAL A 46 14.03 11.70 11.83
C VAL A 46 13.91 11.40 13.33
N ALA A 47 14.57 10.33 13.81
CA ALA A 47 14.57 9.94 15.22
C ALA A 47 15.34 10.90 16.15
N SER A 48 16.19 11.80 15.63
CA SER A 48 16.90 12.78 16.44
C SER A 48 17.16 14.05 15.64
N SER A 49 16.66 15.19 16.10
CA SER A 49 16.92 16.53 15.53
C SER A 49 18.41 16.94 15.48
N ARG A 50 19.33 16.04 15.87
CA ARG A 50 20.78 16.27 16.02
C ARG A 50 21.58 16.12 14.74
N LYS A 51 21.03 15.50 13.68
CA LYS A 51 21.74 15.27 12.41
C LYS A 51 20.84 15.66 11.25
N ILE A 52 20.68 16.96 11.04
CA ILE A 52 19.91 17.54 9.93
C ILE A 52 20.89 18.31 9.05
N ASP A 53 20.91 18.00 7.76
CA ASP A 53 21.48 18.81 6.69
C ASP A 53 20.40 19.77 6.17
N PRO A 54 20.45 21.06 6.56
CA PRO A 54 19.51 22.06 6.08
C PRO A 54 19.79 22.52 4.65
N GLN A 55 20.94 22.14 4.07
CA GLN A 55 21.34 22.51 2.71
C GLN A 55 21.08 21.39 1.70
N TRP A 56 20.37 20.34 2.11
CA TRP A 56 20.01 19.24 1.23
C TRP A 56 19.29 19.74 -0.02
N ASN A 57 19.84 19.38 -1.19
CA ASN A 57 19.46 19.91 -2.49
C ASN A 57 18.87 18.83 -3.42
N GLY A 58 18.33 17.76 -2.85
CA GLY A 58 17.66 16.71 -3.62
C GLY A 58 16.52 17.27 -4.46
N ARG A 59 16.28 16.71 -5.64
CA ARG A 59 15.24 17.20 -6.55
C ARG A 59 13.84 16.92 -5.98
N TRP A 60 13.00 17.94 -5.91
CA TRP A 60 11.57 17.82 -5.57
C TRP A 60 10.81 19.03 -6.13
N GLN A 61 9.49 18.94 -6.18
CA GLN A 61 8.61 20.00 -6.66
C GLN A 61 7.42 20.14 -5.70
N TRP A 62 6.85 21.33 -5.66
CA TRP A 62 5.63 21.61 -4.93
C TRP A 62 4.80 22.66 -5.64
N ALA A 63 3.51 22.69 -5.36
CA ALA A 63 2.59 23.70 -5.82
C ALA A 63 1.61 24.05 -4.70
N VAL A 64 1.14 25.30 -4.69
CA VAL A 64 0.18 25.79 -3.69
C VAL A 64 -0.94 26.52 -4.40
N ARG A 65 -2.18 26.24 -3.99
CA ARG A 65 -3.37 26.98 -4.42
C ARG A 65 -4.14 27.41 -3.19
N SER A 66 -4.46 28.71 -3.12
CA SER A 66 -5.31 29.27 -2.05
C SER A 66 -6.66 29.73 -2.62
N SER A 67 -7.71 29.61 -1.82
CA SER A 67 -9.05 30.14 -2.06
C SER A 67 -9.62 30.74 -0.77
N ALA A 68 -10.86 31.24 -0.84
CA ALA A 68 -11.60 31.68 0.35
C ALA A 68 -11.96 30.51 1.29
N GLU A 69 -12.06 29.29 0.77
CA GLU A 69 -12.44 28.09 1.54
C GLU A 69 -11.24 27.41 2.21
N GLY A 70 -10.02 27.72 1.78
CA GLY A 70 -8.82 27.12 2.33
C GLY A 70 -7.64 27.18 1.38
N TRP A 71 -6.71 26.25 1.56
CA TRP A 71 -5.54 26.14 0.71
C TRP A 71 -5.18 24.67 0.52
N THR A 72 -4.57 24.38 -0.62
CA THR A 72 -4.08 23.05 -1.00
C THR A 72 -2.59 23.16 -1.29
N ALA A 73 -1.84 22.16 -0.83
CA ALA A 73 -0.44 21.95 -1.23
C ALA A 73 -0.29 20.57 -1.87
N GLU A 74 0.46 20.55 -2.97
CA GLU A 74 0.88 19.33 -3.65
C GLU A 74 2.39 19.23 -3.59
N VAL A 75 2.90 18.00 -3.43
CA VAL A 75 4.33 17.71 -3.35
C VAL A 75 4.64 16.54 -4.27
N ALA A 76 5.65 16.70 -5.11
CA ALA A 76 6.17 15.66 -5.98
C ALA A 76 7.66 15.42 -5.67
N LEU A 77 7.98 14.20 -5.25
CA LEU A 77 9.33 13.77 -4.94
C LEU A 77 9.70 12.59 -5.84
N PRO A 78 10.61 12.77 -6.81
CA PRO A 78 11.09 11.67 -7.65
C PRO A 78 11.64 10.51 -6.81
N ILE A 79 11.30 9.28 -7.17
CA ILE A 79 11.82 8.07 -6.51
C ILE A 79 13.36 8.03 -6.54
N GLU A 80 13.96 8.60 -7.57
CA GLU A 80 15.41 8.68 -7.71
C GLU A 80 16.05 9.60 -6.66
N THR A 81 15.38 10.69 -6.27
CA THR A 81 15.83 11.53 -5.16
C THR A 81 15.88 10.74 -3.85
N LEU A 82 14.89 9.86 -3.63
CA LEU A 82 14.85 8.98 -2.47
C LEU A 82 16.01 7.96 -2.50
N ARG A 83 16.29 7.34 -3.65
CA ARG A 83 17.43 6.42 -3.81
C ARG A 83 18.77 7.10 -3.57
N GLN A 84 18.98 8.28 -4.15
CA GLN A 84 20.22 9.05 -4.00
C GLN A 84 20.46 9.51 -2.55
N SER A 85 19.39 9.64 -1.76
CA SER A 85 19.50 9.93 -0.33
C SER A 85 20.00 8.75 0.51
N GLY A 86 20.13 7.55 -0.08
CA GLY A 86 20.54 6.33 0.63
C GLY A 86 19.44 5.74 1.52
N MET A 87 18.17 6.10 1.26
CA MET A 87 17.02 5.60 2.00
C MET A 87 16.66 4.18 1.58
N ASP A 88 16.39 3.30 2.55
CA ASP A 88 15.82 1.98 2.30
C ASP A 88 14.34 2.10 1.93
N LEU A 89 14.04 1.91 0.65
CA LEU A 89 12.70 2.09 0.09
C LEU A 89 11.78 0.90 0.33
N GLU A 90 12.30 -0.28 0.68
CA GLU A 90 11.46 -1.46 0.94
C GLU A 90 10.64 -1.32 2.23
N ARG A 91 11.04 -0.38 3.08
CA ARG A 91 10.38 -0.06 4.35
C ARG A 91 10.12 1.43 4.46
N LEU A 92 9.78 2.08 3.34
CA LEU A 92 9.49 3.50 3.31
C LEU A 92 8.28 3.81 4.19
N GLN A 93 8.42 4.82 5.05
CA GLN A 93 7.39 5.30 5.95
C GLN A 93 7.14 6.80 5.74
N LEU A 94 5.92 7.25 6.04
CA LEU A 94 5.52 8.65 5.97
C LEU A 94 4.82 9.10 7.25
N ASN A 95 5.15 10.30 7.72
CA ASN A 95 4.39 11.02 8.72
C ASN A 95 4.06 12.41 8.18
N ALA A 96 2.87 12.94 8.46
CA ALA A 96 2.46 14.24 7.97
C ALA A 96 1.64 15.03 9.00
N MET A 97 1.82 16.34 8.99
CA MET A 97 1.04 17.27 9.81
C MET A 97 0.77 18.56 9.06
N ALA A 98 -0.30 19.25 9.44
CA ALA A 98 -0.59 20.60 8.98
C ALA A 98 -0.70 21.55 10.18
N GLN A 99 -0.25 22.79 10.00
CA GLN A 99 -0.52 23.89 10.89
C GLN A 99 -1.38 24.90 10.13
N SER A 100 -2.54 25.21 10.67
CA SER A 100 -3.49 26.16 10.11
C SER A 100 -3.98 27.08 11.21
N ARG A 101 -4.07 28.38 10.94
CA ARG A 101 -4.74 29.29 11.87
C ARG A 101 -6.23 28.94 11.97
N ARG A 102 -6.74 28.79 13.19
CA ARG A 102 -8.19 28.71 13.40
C ARG A 102 -8.82 30.02 12.94
N PHE A 103 -9.74 29.94 12.00
CA PHE A 103 -10.69 31.01 11.79
C PHE A 103 -11.58 31.10 13.02
N GLN A 104 -11.37 32.10 13.87
CA GLN A 104 -12.40 32.50 14.84
C GLN A 104 -13.34 33.45 14.10
N PRO A 105 -14.59 33.06 13.79
CA PRO A 105 -15.56 34.03 13.32
C PRO A 105 -15.70 35.10 14.41
N ARG A 106 -15.49 36.36 14.04
CA ARG A 106 -15.77 37.48 14.93
C ARG A 106 -17.25 37.37 15.32
N PRO A 107 -17.61 37.24 16.61
CA PRO A 107 -19.02 37.16 16.97
C PRO A 107 -19.73 38.40 16.42
N ALA A 108 -20.86 38.21 15.74
CA ALA A 108 -21.71 39.30 15.31
C ALA A 108 -21.95 40.22 16.51
N ALA A 109 -21.78 41.52 16.32
CA ALA A 109 -21.84 42.51 17.40
C ALA A 109 -23.21 42.46 18.08
N VAL A 110 -23.33 41.69 19.16
CA VAL A 110 -24.44 41.80 20.09
C VAL A 110 -24.16 43.04 20.91
N GLN A 111 -25.02 44.06 20.75
CA GLN A 111 -25.00 45.26 21.58
C GLN A 111 -25.25 44.86 23.04
N ALA A 112 -24.20 44.66 23.81
CA ALA A 112 -24.27 44.49 25.26
C ALA A 112 -23.42 45.57 25.93
N SER A 113 -24.15 46.45 26.61
CA SER A 113 -23.72 47.50 27.52
C SER A 113 -22.56 47.11 28.46
N ARG A 114 -21.59 48.04 28.56
CA ARG A 114 -20.69 48.35 29.70
C ARG A 114 -20.25 47.17 30.59
N LEU A 115 -18.99 46.75 30.45
CA LEU A 115 -17.94 46.75 31.50
C LEU A 115 -16.63 46.08 31.03
N ARG A 116 -15.50 46.77 31.30
CA ARG A 116 -14.06 46.43 31.15
C ARG A 116 -13.43 46.50 29.75
N PRO A 117 -12.21 47.10 29.62
CA PRO A 117 -11.44 47.00 28.39
C PRO A 117 -10.89 45.57 28.30
N ALA A 118 -11.38 44.79 27.34
CA ALA A 118 -10.73 43.54 26.97
C ALA A 118 -9.36 43.86 26.36
N ALA A 119 -8.35 43.16 26.85
CA ALA A 119 -6.96 43.30 26.49
C ALA A 119 -6.72 43.19 24.98
N GLN A 120 -5.68 43.88 24.53
CA GLN A 120 -5.10 43.86 23.21
C GLN A 120 -4.89 42.43 22.68
N GLY A 121 -5.21 42.23 21.39
CA GLY A 121 -4.67 41.18 20.53
C GLY A 121 -5.09 39.75 20.85
N ALA A 122 -6.23 39.31 20.32
CA ALA A 122 -6.49 37.88 20.17
C ALA A 122 -5.53 37.33 19.10
N ALA A 123 -4.35 36.86 19.52
CA ALA A 123 -3.42 36.18 18.64
C ALA A 123 -4.14 35.02 17.93
N ALA A 124 -4.05 34.96 16.60
CA ALA A 124 -4.59 33.86 15.82
C ALA A 124 -4.06 32.52 16.39
N GLN A 125 -4.95 31.69 16.94
CA GLN A 125 -4.57 30.40 17.49
C GLN A 125 -4.22 29.46 16.33
N ILE A 126 -2.96 29.06 16.22
CA ILE A 126 -2.51 28.03 15.27
C ILE A 126 -3.01 26.67 15.78
N GLU A 127 -3.83 26.00 14.99
CA GLU A 127 -4.20 24.61 15.20
C GLU A 127 -3.23 23.70 14.44
N THR A 128 -2.79 22.65 15.12
CA THR A 128 -1.95 21.62 14.53
C THR A 128 -2.77 20.36 14.34
N VAL A 129 -2.78 19.85 13.12
CA VAL A 129 -3.52 18.65 12.69
C VAL A 129 -2.49 17.57 12.35
N PHE A 130 -2.53 16.42 13.03
CA PHE A 130 -1.70 15.26 12.69
C PHE A 130 -2.46 14.39 11.69
N LEU A 131 -1.96 14.30 10.47
CA LEU A 131 -2.64 13.62 9.36
C LEU A 131 -2.43 12.10 9.42
N THR A 132 -1.35 11.64 10.07
CA THR A 132 -1.00 10.21 10.16
C THR A 132 -0.85 9.68 11.61
N ASP A 133 -0.99 10.54 12.63
CA ASP A 133 -1.05 10.07 14.05
C ASP A 133 -2.51 9.96 14.49
N PRO A 134 -2.99 8.78 14.93
CA PRO A 134 -4.35 8.60 15.43
C PRO A 134 -4.62 9.30 16.78
N ARG A 135 -3.60 9.85 17.46
CA ARG A 135 -3.72 10.50 18.79
C ARG A 135 -3.84 12.02 18.68
N TYR A 136 -4.92 12.46 18.05
CA TYR A 136 -5.31 13.86 17.91
C TYR A 136 -5.34 14.57 19.29
N GLY A 137 -4.80 15.80 19.38
CA GLY A 137 -4.85 16.62 20.61
C GLY A 137 -3.68 16.50 21.60
N THR A 138 -2.60 15.78 21.24
CA THR A 138 -1.35 15.71 22.05
C THR A 138 -0.21 16.54 21.43
N LYS A 139 0.90 16.76 22.15
CA LYS A 139 2.09 17.45 21.56
C LYS A 139 2.62 16.63 20.39
N PHE A 140 2.94 17.27 19.26
CA PHE A 140 3.53 16.59 18.10
C PHE A 140 4.80 15.87 18.49
N GLN A 141 4.81 14.55 18.29
CA GLN A 141 6.04 13.78 18.35
C GLN A 141 6.41 13.43 16.92
N SER A 142 7.32 14.22 16.34
CA SER A 142 7.85 14.01 14.97
C SER A 142 8.42 12.61 14.72
N CYS A 143 8.67 11.85 15.79
CA CYS A 143 9.18 10.49 15.78
C CYS A 143 8.10 9.39 15.87
N LEU A 144 6.80 9.73 16.00
CA LEU A 144 5.68 8.79 16.12
C LEU A 144 4.62 9.04 15.04
N GLY A 145 3.75 8.06 14.77
CA GLY A 145 2.66 8.21 13.80
C GLY A 145 3.07 8.04 12.33
N PHE A 146 4.14 7.28 12.08
CA PHE A 146 4.54 6.91 10.72
C PHE A 146 3.66 5.80 10.15
N LEU A 147 3.07 6.04 8.98
CA LEU A 147 2.38 5.06 8.16
C LEU A 147 3.39 4.37 7.23
N GLU A 148 3.33 3.04 7.10
CA GLU A 148 4.11 2.32 6.10
C GLU A 148 3.53 2.60 4.71
N LEU A 149 4.34 3.17 3.81
CA LEU A 149 3.93 3.44 2.42
C LEU A 149 4.12 2.23 1.51
N VAL A 150 5.09 1.37 1.86
CA VAL A 150 5.40 0.15 1.13
C VAL A 150 5.05 -1.02 2.04
N SER A 151 4.11 -1.85 1.59
CA SER A 151 3.87 -3.12 2.24
C SER A 151 5.12 -4.00 2.10
N LYS A 152 5.46 -4.72 3.17
CA LYS A 152 6.54 -5.70 3.14
C LYS A 152 6.39 -6.58 1.89
N PRO A 153 7.41 -6.69 1.01
CA PRO A 153 7.34 -7.57 -0.14
C PRO A 153 6.92 -8.98 0.30
N ALA A 154 5.94 -9.56 -0.40
CA ALA A 154 5.55 -10.93 -0.16
C ALA A 154 6.79 -11.82 -0.30
N ALA A 155 7.03 -12.70 0.68
CA ALA A 155 8.15 -13.63 0.59
C ALA A 155 8.02 -14.44 -0.71
N GLN A 156 9.13 -14.65 -1.42
CA GLN A 156 9.11 -15.47 -2.63
C GLN A 156 8.53 -16.85 -2.28
N PRO A 157 7.54 -17.35 -3.04
CA PRO A 157 6.92 -18.61 -2.73
C PRO A 157 7.96 -19.72 -2.87
N LYS A 158 8.22 -20.42 -1.77
CA LYS A 158 9.22 -21.47 -1.71
C LYS A 158 8.79 -22.62 -2.63
N ARG A 159 9.73 -23.12 -3.44
CA ARG A 159 9.50 -24.33 -4.24
C ARG A 159 9.40 -25.56 -3.33
N ARG A 160 8.39 -26.38 -3.55
CA ARG A 160 8.07 -27.58 -2.76
C ARG A 160 7.75 -28.74 -3.69
N ARG A 161 7.84 -29.97 -3.19
CA ARG A 161 7.45 -31.19 -3.91
C ARG A 161 6.13 -31.72 -3.35
N PHE A 162 5.29 -32.23 -4.24
CA PHE A 162 3.99 -32.78 -3.90
C PHE A 162 3.80 -34.17 -4.50
N SER A 163 3.07 -35.02 -3.77
CA SER A 163 2.31 -36.13 -4.34
C SER A 163 0.94 -35.59 -4.75
N LEU A 164 0.65 -35.65 -6.05
CA LEU A 164 -0.64 -35.29 -6.64
C LEU A 164 -1.44 -36.56 -6.87
N ARG A 165 -2.68 -36.61 -6.39
CA ARG A 165 -3.63 -37.67 -6.72
C ARG A 165 -4.81 -37.12 -7.49
N LEU A 166 -5.12 -37.77 -8.61
CA LEU A 166 -6.24 -37.45 -9.45
C LEU A 166 -7.26 -38.58 -9.36
N HIS A 167 -8.48 -38.23 -8.97
CA HIS A 167 -9.56 -39.19 -8.76
C HIS A 167 -10.52 -39.12 -9.94
N PHE A 168 -10.86 -40.28 -10.49
CA PHE A 168 -11.80 -40.42 -11.59
C PHE A 168 -12.81 -41.53 -11.26
N ALA A 169 -14.02 -41.39 -11.79
CA ALA A 169 -15.00 -42.46 -11.89
C ALA A 169 -15.88 -42.13 -13.10
N GLU A 170 -15.87 -42.96 -14.13
CA GLU A 170 -16.75 -42.76 -15.28
C GLU A 170 -18.16 -43.25 -14.91
N MET A 171 -19.05 -42.28 -14.74
CA MET A 171 -20.43 -42.48 -14.29
C MET A 171 -21.42 -42.35 -15.45
N GLU A 172 -20.98 -41.93 -16.63
CA GLU A 172 -21.82 -41.92 -17.81
C GLU A 172 -21.90 -43.32 -18.43
N ASP A 173 -23.05 -43.64 -19.02
CA ASP A 173 -23.30 -44.92 -19.66
C ASP A 173 -22.73 -44.96 -21.09
N ILE A 174 -21.40 -44.83 -21.17
CA ILE A 174 -20.64 -44.76 -22.43
C ILE A 174 -19.72 -45.97 -22.58
N GLU A 175 -19.35 -46.27 -23.82
CA GLU A 175 -18.40 -47.33 -24.13
C GLU A 175 -16.95 -46.85 -23.98
N PRO A 176 -15.99 -47.76 -23.70
CA PRO A 176 -14.56 -47.44 -23.70
C PRO A 176 -14.12 -46.73 -24.99
N GLY A 177 -13.23 -45.75 -24.87
CA GLY A 177 -12.69 -44.97 -25.98
C GLY A 177 -13.52 -43.77 -26.41
N ARG A 178 -14.72 -43.57 -25.85
CA ARG A 178 -15.53 -42.36 -26.08
C ARG A 178 -14.93 -41.12 -25.40
N ARG A 179 -14.19 -41.33 -24.31
CA ARG A 179 -13.46 -40.27 -23.60
C ARG A 179 -12.00 -40.70 -23.41
N VAL A 180 -11.09 -40.05 -24.12
CA VAL A 180 -9.65 -40.30 -24.03
C VAL A 180 -8.92 -38.97 -23.94
N PHE A 181 -8.08 -38.80 -22.93
CA PHE A 181 -7.41 -37.52 -22.71
C PHE A 181 -6.06 -37.67 -22.04
N ASP A 182 -5.18 -36.72 -22.28
CA ASP A 182 -3.90 -36.61 -21.61
C ASP A 182 -4.06 -35.79 -20.33
N VAL A 183 -3.19 -36.07 -19.36
CA VAL A 183 -3.03 -35.23 -18.17
C VAL A 183 -1.67 -34.59 -18.20
N VAL A 184 -1.63 -33.27 -18.18
CA VAL A 184 -0.42 -32.46 -18.20
C VAL A 184 -0.33 -31.71 -16.88
N VAL A 185 0.75 -31.92 -16.14
CA VAL A 185 1.00 -31.27 -14.85
C VAL A 185 2.26 -30.45 -14.96
N GLN A 186 2.17 -29.15 -14.63
CA GLN A 186 3.28 -28.20 -14.73
C GLN A 186 3.94 -28.20 -16.12
N GLY A 187 3.11 -28.29 -17.18
CA GLY A 187 3.56 -28.33 -18.58
C GLY A 187 4.17 -29.67 -19.02
N LYS A 188 4.25 -30.67 -18.14
CA LYS A 188 4.74 -32.01 -18.46
C LYS A 188 3.57 -32.99 -18.56
N LYS A 189 3.46 -33.71 -19.68
CA LYS A 189 2.50 -34.82 -19.79
C LYS A 189 2.88 -35.92 -18.79
N VAL A 190 1.96 -36.25 -17.89
CA VAL A 190 2.14 -37.26 -16.85
C VAL A 190 1.30 -38.50 -17.09
N LEU A 191 0.15 -38.37 -17.75
CA LEU A 191 -0.66 -39.48 -18.27
C LEU A 191 -0.96 -39.23 -19.74
N ASP A 192 -0.85 -40.27 -20.55
CA ASP A 192 -1.00 -40.22 -22.01
C ASP A 192 -2.16 -41.12 -22.42
N GLY A 193 -3.16 -40.55 -23.08
CA GLY A 193 -4.33 -41.27 -23.58
C GLY A 193 -5.16 -41.98 -22.50
N LEU A 194 -5.40 -41.35 -21.36
CA LEU A 194 -6.19 -41.90 -20.25
C LEU A 194 -7.63 -42.19 -20.71
N ASP A 195 -8.00 -43.46 -20.64
CA ASP A 195 -9.39 -43.95 -20.73
C ASP A 195 -9.76 -44.56 -19.38
N VAL A 196 -10.59 -43.83 -18.62
CA VAL A 196 -10.97 -44.20 -17.26
C VAL A 196 -11.68 -45.55 -17.22
N ILE A 197 -12.54 -45.87 -18.20
CA ILE A 197 -13.27 -47.15 -18.21
C ILE A 197 -12.30 -48.31 -18.40
N ARG A 198 -11.34 -48.19 -19.33
CA ARG A 198 -10.33 -49.22 -19.57
C ARG A 198 -9.46 -49.43 -18.34
N GLN A 199 -8.99 -48.34 -17.74
CA GLN A 199 -8.03 -48.39 -16.64
C GLN A 199 -8.68 -48.79 -15.30
N ALA A 200 -9.92 -48.38 -15.04
CA ALA A 200 -10.70 -48.80 -13.88
C ALA A 200 -11.30 -50.22 -14.01
N GLY A 201 -11.21 -50.83 -15.21
CA GLY A 201 -11.79 -52.14 -15.49
C GLY A 201 -13.33 -52.14 -15.55
N GLY A 202 -13.94 -51.02 -15.93
CA GLY A 202 -15.39 -50.87 -16.11
C GLY A 202 -15.93 -49.51 -15.66
N ARG A 203 -17.19 -49.25 -16.05
CA ARG A 203 -17.98 -48.09 -15.60
C ARG A 203 -18.26 -48.17 -14.08
N PHE A 204 -18.55 -47.02 -13.46
CA PHE A 204 -18.90 -46.91 -12.04
C PHE A 204 -17.84 -47.43 -11.07
N ARG A 205 -16.58 -47.43 -11.50
CA ARG A 205 -15.43 -47.86 -10.68
C ARG A 205 -14.50 -46.69 -10.44
N PRO A 206 -14.00 -46.52 -9.19
CA PRO A 206 -13.04 -45.47 -8.90
C PRO A 206 -11.67 -45.83 -9.49
N LEU A 207 -10.98 -44.80 -9.98
CA LEU A 207 -9.60 -44.83 -10.39
C LEU A 207 -8.86 -43.69 -9.70
N VAL A 208 -7.67 -43.97 -9.17
CA VAL A 208 -6.78 -42.97 -8.57
C VAL A 208 -5.43 -43.05 -9.25
N GLU A 209 -5.03 -41.96 -9.89
CA GLU A 209 -3.71 -41.80 -10.49
C GLU A 209 -2.85 -40.93 -9.59
N GLU A 210 -1.75 -41.50 -9.07
CA GLU A 210 -0.82 -40.82 -8.18
C GLU A 210 0.47 -40.44 -8.92
N ILE A 211 0.79 -39.15 -8.90
CA ILE A 211 1.99 -38.56 -9.50
C ILE A 211 2.85 -37.99 -8.38
N HIS A 212 4.06 -38.54 -8.22
CA HIS A 212 5.01 -38.10 -7.21
C HIS A 212 5.97 -37.02 -7.71
N ASN A 213 6.63 -36.34 -6.76
CA ASN A 213 7.72 -35.39 -7.01
C ASN A 213 7.33 -34.20 -7.90
N VAL A 214 6.06 -33.80 -7.89
CA VAL A 214 5.58 -32.64 -8.65
C VAL A 214 6.06 -31.36 -7.98
N GLU A 215 6.86 -30.56 -8.69
CA GLU A 215 7.35 -29.29 -8.18
C GLU A 215 6.35 -28.16 -8.41
N ALA A 216 6.01 -27.44 -7.34
CA ALA A 216 5.19 -26.23 -7.40
C ALA A 216 5.65 -25.18 -6.38
N THR A 217 5.21 -23.93 -6.60
CA THR A 217 5.38 -22.81 -5.68
C THR A 217 4.03 -22.49 -5.02
N ASP A 218 3.49 -21.31 -5.28
CA ASP A 218 2.14 -20.84 -4.94
C ASP A 218 1.06 -21.33 -5.92
N ARG A 219 1.45 -21.91 -7.06
CA ARG A 219 0.53 -22.39 -8.10
C ARG A 219 0.90 -23.79 -8.59
N MET A 220 -0.11 -24.65 -8.71
CA MET A 220 -0.07 -25.95 -9.38
C MET A 220 -0.99 -25.88 -10.60
N VAL A 221 -0.48 -26.20 -11.79
CA VAL A 221 -1.26 -26.24 -13.04
C VAL A 221 -1.45 -27.69 -13.46
N ILE A 222 -2.72 -28.07 -13.67
CA ILE A 222 -3.14 -29.39 -14.14
C ILE A 222 -4.07 -29.14 -15.33
N ASP A 223 -3.62 -29.52 -16.51
CA ASP A 223 -4.38 -29.44 -17.74
C ASP A 223 -4.84 -30.83 -18.15
N LEU A 224 -6.14 -30.96 -18.46
CA LEU A 224 -6.70 -32.17 -19.06
C LEU A 224 -6.96 -31.88 -20.52
N GLN A 225 -6.30 -32.61 -21.41
CA GLN A 225 -6.28 -32.31 -22.84
C GLN A 225 -6.93 -33.46 -23.61
N PRO A 226 -8.05 -33.25 -24.32
CA PRO A 226 -8.62 -34.30 -25.17
C PRO A 226 -7.56 -34.83 -26.13
N SER A 227 -7.37 -36.16 -26.16
CA SER A 227 -6.41 -36.82 -27.05
C SER A 227 -7.04 -37.94 -27.89
N GLY A 228 -8.32 -38.25 -27.65
CA GLY A 228 -9.14 -39.12 -28.49
C GLY A 228 -10.60 -39.20 -27.99
N GLY A 229 -11.45 -39.85 -28.77
CA GLY A 229 -12.89 -39.89 -28.50
C GLY A 229 -13.60 -38.56 -28.83
N ASP A 230 -14.86 -38.46 -28.42
CA ASP A 230 -15.77 -37.35 -28.75
C ASP A 230 -16.32 -36.64 -27.50
N LEU A 231 -15.90 -37.06 -26.31
CA LEU A 231 -16.32 -36.49 -25.02
C LEU A 231 -15.19 -35.71 -24.34
N PRO A 232 -15.49 -34.61 -23.62
CA PRO A 232 -14.48 -33.79 -22.97
C PRO A 232 -13.81 -34.51 -21.81
N PRO A 233 -12.57 -34.18 -21.42
CA PRO A 233 -11.95 -34.72 -20.21
C PRO A 233 -12.70 -34.32 -18.94
N PHE A 234 -12.50 -35.08 -17.85
CA PHE A 234 -13.03 -34.74 -16.53
C PHE A 234 -12.06 -35.17 -15.43
N VAL A 235 -12.27 -34.65 -14.22
CA VAL A 235 -11.65 -35.11 -12.97
C VAL A 235 -12.70 -34.99 -11.87
N CYS A 236 -12.77 -35.97 -10.96
CA CYS A 236 -13.73 -35.97 -9.85
C CYS A 236 -13.15 -35.34 -8.57
N GLY A 237 -11.85 -35.49 -8.36
CA GLY A 237 -11.17 -35.00 -7.15
C GLY A 237 -9.68 -34.82 -7.38
N VAL A 238 -9.10 -33.88 -6.64
CA VAL A 238 -7.67 -33.56 -6.66
C VAL A 238 -7.18 -33.52 -5.22
N GLU A 239 -6.18 -34.33 -4.90
CA GLU A 239 -5.47 -34.25 -3.63
C GLU A 239 -4.02 -33.82 -3.87
N LEU A 240 -3.53 -32.90 -3.05
CA LEU A 240 -2.16 -32.42 -3.09
C LEU A 240 -1.54 -32.58 -1.72
N VAL A 241 -0.57 -33.48 -1.61
CA VAL A 241 0.13 -33.77 -0.34
C VAL A 241 1.57 -33.34 -0.50
N GLU A 242 2.02 -32.41 0.34
CA GLU A 242 3.43 -32.03 0.35
C GLU A 242 4.30 -33.20 0.81
N GLN A 243 5.40 -33.43 0.09
CA GLN A 243 6.41 -34.40 0.46
C GLN A 243 7.38 -33.76 1.45
N GLN A 244 7.62 -34.45 2.58
CA GLN A 244 8.57 -34.01 3.62
C GLN A 244 10.02 -34.13 3.18
#